data_AF-A0A942ILH0-F1
#
_entry.id   AF-A0A942ILH0-F1
#
_cell.length_a   1.000
_cell.length_b   1.000
_cell.length_c   1.000
_cell.angle_alpha   90.00
_cell.angle_beta   90.00
_cell.angle_gamma   90.00
#
_symmetry.space_group_name_H-M   'P 1'
#
loop_
_entity.id
_entity.type
_entity.pdbx_description
1 polymer ?
#
loop_
_entity_poly.entity_id
_entity_poly.type
_entity_poly.pdbx_seq_one_letter_code
_entity_poly.pdbx_strand_id
1 'polypeptide(L)'
;MTVHRPSLSDYPLKDSFPPCLGHDDWDHRVFVCSNETNQENTLTSLARKAIVGNTIAGVSGFCLLNMTAVRGTRSESPAAIENVVIMDRSIRMEHFWKSIQPIIQKSNTRQEVLEKTKQLILKEKSRYFSGGSCAYCQTSTKIAEHYCTLLDQEVQNGISWLSDDLKFVRIKRIFDHSRFHFVLLDIASLERVFGLSQEFKKRGFTIDSLYLSNVEEYINPDEKDAYISSVDYLSSPETLIVQTQQRIDQMTQPVVQEILSRKPPEGNFREKRLKQDTQ
;
A
#
# COMPACT_ATOMS: atom_id res chain seq x y z
N MET A 1 19.77 47.02 -2.55
CA MET A 1 19.94 46.22 -3.78
C MET A 1 19.31 44.86 -3.52
N THR A 2 18.12 44.62 -4.05
CA THR A 2 17.38 43.37 -3.84
C THR A 2 17.44 42.59 -5.14
N VAL A 3 18.14 41.45 -5.13
CA VAL A 3 18.33 40.59 -6.30
C VAL A 3 17.06 39.76 -6.49
N HIS A 4 16.34 40.00 -7.58
CA HIS A 4 15.23 39.15 -8.02
C HIS A 4 15.77 37.77 -8.42
N ARG A 5 15.38 36.72 -7.69
CA ARG A 5 15.58 35.33 -8.11
C ARG A 5 14.47 34.94 -9.11
N PRO A 6 14.78 34.24 -10.21
CA PRO A 6 13.78 33.76 -11.15
C PRO A 6 12.83 32.75 -10.49
N SER A 7 11.58 32.77 -10.93
CA SER A 7 10.53 31.83 -10.54
C SER A 7 10.71 30.51 -11.30
N LEU A 8 10.39 29.40 -10.64
CA LEU A 8 10.44 28.04 -11.19
C LEU A 8 9.41 27.76 -12.31
N SER A 9 8.70 28.79 -12.79
CA SER A 9 7.73 28.72 -13.89
C SER A 9 8.36 28.67 -15.29
N ASP A 10 9.69 28.83 -15.41
CA ASP A 10 10.32 29.26 -16.66
C ASP A 10 10.95 28.13 -17.51
N TYR A 11 10.60 26.86 -17.28
CA TYR A 11 11.12 25.73 -18.09
C TYR A 11 10.00 24.79 -18.57
N PRO A 12 9.73 24.68 -19.89
CA PRO A 12 8.86 23.65 -20.43
C PRO A 12 9.67 22.43 -20.84
N LEU A 13 9.30 21.24 -20.35
CA LEU A 13 9.70 19.98 -20.96
C LEU A 13 8.46 19.16 -21.32
N LYS A 14 8.40 18.79 -22.59
CA LYS A 14 7.36 18.02 -23.27
C LYS A 14 7.70 16.52 -23.24
N ASP A 15 6.63 15.74 -23.29
CA ASP A 15 6.50 14.36 -23.77
C ASP A 15 7.03 13.22 -22.88
N SER A 16 6.21 12.77 -21.93
CA SER A 16 5.46 11.50 -22.02
C SER A 16 4.76 11.21 -20.68
N PHE A 17 3.43 11.07 -20.74
CA PHE A 17 2.45 11.08 -19.64
C PHE A 17 2.35 12.42 -18.89
N PRO A 18 1.16 12.97 -18.59
CA PRO A 18 1.08 14.11 -17.69
C PRO A 18 1.29 13.58 -16.26
N PRO A 19 2.45 13.79 -15.61
CA PRO A 19 2.45 13.76 -14.16
C PRO A 19 1.50 14.86 -13.72
N CYS A 20 0.71 14.63 -12.69
CA CYS A 20 0.07 15.74 -12.00
C CYS A 20 1.19 16.68 -11.55
N LEU A 21 1.39 17.77 -12.28
CA LEU A 21 2.46 18.73 -12.08
C LEU A 21 2.37 19.27 -10.65
N GLY A 22 3.42 19.06 -9.85
CA GLY A 22 3.67 19.86 -8.65
C GLY A 22 3.45 19.22 -7.29
N HIS A 23 3.05 17.94 -7.19
CA HIS A 23 3.11 17.27 -5.90
C HIS A 23 3.60 15.83 -6.01
N ASP A 24 4.55 15.53 -5.15
CA ASP A 24 5.00 14.22 -4.70
C ASP A 24 3.88 13.50 -3.90
N ASP A 25 2.65 13.58 -4.42
CA ASP A 25 1.42 13.24 -3.72
C ASP A 25 1.08 11.77 -3.97
N TRP A 26 1.72 10.91 -3.19
CA TRP A 26 1.29 9.53 -3.06
C TRP A 26 -0.15 9.44 -2.54
N ASP A 27 -0.72 10.52 -1.98
CA ASP A 27 -2.15 10.66 -1.69
C ASP A 27 -3.02 10.98 -2.93
N HIS A 28 -2.46 10.94 -4.14
CA HIS A 28 -3.20 10.97 -5.40
C HIS A 28 -3.17 9.67 -6.19
N ARG A 29 -2.30 8.71 -5.83
CA ARG A 29 -2.25 7.37 -6.48
C ARG A 29 -3.41 6.49 -6.00
N VAL A 30 -3.82 5.49 -6.76
CA VAL A 30 -5.16 4.89 -6.61
C VAL A 30 -5.17 3.55 -5.88
N PHE A 31 -4.34 3.35 -4.85
CA PHE A 31 -4.22 2.05 -4.21
C PHE A 31 -3.94 2.16 -2.72
N VAL A 32 -4.89 1.74 -1.88
CA VAL A 32 -4.65 1.42 -0.47
C VAL A 32 -4.28 -0.05 -0.26
N CYS A 33 -3.96 -0.73 -1.36
CA CYS A 33 -3.98 -2.17 -1.48
C CYS A 33 -2.90 -2.66 -2.45
N SER A 34 -2.42 -3.87 -2.24
CA SER A 34 -1.50 -4.50 -3.19
C SER A 34 -2.23 -4.87 -4.49
N ASN A 35 -1.55 -4.64 -5.61
CA ASN A 35 -1.93 -5.11 -6.94
C ASN A 35 -0.95 -6.18 -7.44
N GLU A 36 -0.23 -6.84 -6.55
CA GLU A 36 0.77 -7.84 -6.90
C GLU A 36 0.10 -9.16 -7.26
N THR A 37 0.47 -9.70 -8.43
CA THR A 37 0.13 -11.07 -8.80
C THR A 37 1.12 -12.05 -8.20
N ASN A 38 0.75 -13.34 -8.14
CA ASN A 38 1.65 -14.44 -7.80
C ASN A 38 2.26 -14.39 -6.38
N GLN A 39 1.57 -13.76 -5.41
CA GLN A 39 1.97 -13.81 -4.00
C GLN A 39 2.11 -15.26 -3.49
N GLU A 40 1.36 -16.22 -4.04
CA GLU A 40 1.38 -17.63 -3.62
C GLU A 40 2.79 -18.25 -3.58
N ASN A 41 3.63 -17.98 -4.59
CA ASN A 41 5.00 -18.50 -4.64
C ASN A 41 5.86 -17.90 -3.52
N THR A 42 5.77 -16.59 -3.33
CA THR A 42 6.46 -15.87 -2.26
C THR A 42 6.00 -16.37 -0.88
N LEU A 43 4.69 -16.50 -0.66
CA LEU A 43 4.10 -16.99 0.58
C LEU A 43 4.52 -18.43 0.87
N THR A 44 4.54 -19.30 -0.15
CA THR A 44 4.98 -20.70 0.00
C THR A 44 6.46 -20.79 0.40
N SER A 45 7.31 -19.95 -0.20
CA SER A 45 8.72 -19.85 0.16
C SER A 45 8.91 -19.35 1.61
N LEU A 46 8.22 -18.26 1.98
CA LEU A 46 8.29 -17.67 3.32
C LEU A 46 7.78 -18.61 4.42
N ALA A 47 6.79 -19.46 4.11
CA ALA A 47 6.24 -20.41 5.06
C ALA A 47 7.25 -21.48 5.51
N ARG A 48 8.21 -21.83 4.65
CA ARG A 48 9.20 -22.90 4.91
C ARG A 48 10.46 -22.39 5.60
N LYS A 49 10.77 -21.10 5.49
CA LYS A 49 11.98 -20.52 6.12
C LYS A 49 11.83 -20.51 7.65
N ALA A 50 12.91 -20.76 8.38
CA ALA A 50 12.92 -20.58 9.84
C ALA A 50 12.76 -19.10 10.19
N ILE A 51 12.07 -18.78 11.29
CA ILE A 51 11.93 -17.41 11.80
C ILE A 51 13.20 -17.03 12.57
N VAL A 52 13.73 -15.83 12.29
CA VAL A 52 14.95 -15.30 12.92
C VAL A 52 14.71 -14.05 13.76
N GLY A 53 13.52 -13.48 13.68
CA GLY A 53 13.10 -12.30 14.44
C GLY A 53 11.62 -12.38 14.83
N ASN A 54 11.13 -11.41 15.59
CA ASN A 54 9.74 -11.38 16.08
C ASN A 54 8.86 -10.39 15.31
N THR A 55 9.42 -9.63 14.36
CA THR A 55 8.73 -8.55 13.66
C THR A 55 8.77 -8.75 12.15
N ILE A 56 7.64 -8.58 11.48
CA ILE A 56 7.61 -8.28 10.04
C ILE A 56 7.37 -6.79 9.88
N ALA A 57 8.24 -6.14 9.11
CA ALA A 57 8.12 -4.74 8.76
C ALA A 57 8.00 -4.59 7.25
N GLY A 58 7.38 -3.51 6.78
CA GLY A 58 7.38 -3.24 5.35
C GLY A 58 6.46 -2.12 4.92
N VAL A 59 6.41 -1.93 3.62
CA VAL A 59 5.46 -1.06 2.93
C VAL A 59 4.20 -1.85 2.55
N SER A 60 3.13 -1.19 2.11
CA SER A 60 1.87 -1.79 1.67
C SER A 60 0.85 -2.15 2.76
N GLY A 61 -0.35 -2.53 2.29
CA GLY A 61 -1.53 -2.88 3.07
C GLY A 61 -1.60 -4.35 3.44
N PHE A 62 -2.65 -5.06 3.00
CA PHE A 62 -2.94 -6.44 3.42
C PHE A 62 -1.92 -7.50 2.99
N CYS A 63 -1.07 -7.22 2.00
CA CYS A 63 -0.02 -8.17 1.59
C CYS A 63 0.91 -8.52 2.77
N LEU A 64 1.27 -7.53 3.60
CA LEU A 64 2.10 -7.77 4.78
C LEU A 64 1.42 -8.70 5.80
N LEU A 65 0.09 -8.62 5.92
CA LEU A 65 -0.69 -9.53 6.76
C LEU A 65 -0.73 -10.95 6.15
N ASN A 66 -0.83 -11.09 4.83
CA ASN A 66 -0.74 -12.39 4.16
C ASN A 66 0.60 -13.07 4.47
N MET A 67 1.71 -12.33 4.36
CA MET A 67 3.06 -12.83 4.71
C MET A 67 3.16 -13.22 6.19
N THR A 68 2.66 -12.36 7.07
CA THR A 68 2.64 -12.61 8.52
C THR A 68 1.87 -13.87 8.88
N ALA A 69 0.75 -14.13 8.22
CA ALA A 69 -0.10 -15.28 8.52
C ALA A 69 0.56 -16.64 8.17
N VAL A 70 1.50 -16.66 7.23
CA VAL A 70 2.14 -17.88 6.72
C VAL A 70 3.59 -18.06 7.20
N ARG A 71 4.26 -17.01 7.66
CA ARG A 71 5.68 -17.03 8.01
C ARG A 71 6.01 -18.07 9.07
N GLY A 72 7.00 -18.94 8.80
CA GLY A 72 7.52 -19.94 9.74
C GLY A 72 6.58 -21.12 10.03
N THR A 73 5.39 -21.15 9.42
CA THR A 73 4.33 -22.10 9.74
C THR A 73 4.58 -23.51 9.26
N ARG A 74 5.51 -23.69 8.31
CA ARG A 74 5.97 -24.97 7.75
C ARG A 74 7.47 -25.19 7.99
N SER A 75 8.05 -24.49 8.96
CA SER A 75 9.45 -24.68 9.36
C SER A 75 9.59 -25.82 10.36
N GLU A 76 10.80 -26.35 10.54
CA GLU A 76 11.09 -27.46 11.47
C GLU A 76 10.85 -27.10 12.93
N SER A 77 10.95 -25.81 13.28
CA SER A 77 10.63 -25.26 14.59
C SER A 77 9.60 -24.14 14.44
N PRO A 78 8.29 -24.46 14.35
CA PRO A 78 7.26 -23.48 14.10
C PRO A 78 7.24 -22.38 15.17
N ALA A 79 7.56 -21.16 14.76
CA ALA A 79 7.36 -19.95 15.53
C ALA A 79 6.30 -19.07 14.85
N ALA A 80 5.89 -18.00 15.51
CA ALA A 80 4.97 -17.02 14.95
C ALA A 80 5.56 -15.62 15.06
N ILE A 81 5.30 -14.81 14.03
CA ILE A 81 5.56 -13.38 14.08
C ILE A 81 4.65 -12.76 15.12
N GLU A 82 5.23 -11.89 15.94
CA GLU A 82 4.57 -11.27 17.06
C GLU A 82 4.15 -9.84 16.77
N ASN A 83 4.94 -9.11 15.97
CA ASN A 83 4.74 -7.71 15.68
C ASN A 83 4.65 -7.47 14.17
N VAL A 84 3.78 -6.54 13.79
CA VAL A 84 3.66 -6.06 12.40
C VAL A 84 3.88 -4.56 12.41
N VAL A 85 4.81 -4.09 11.59
CA VAL A 85 5.05 -2.65 11.40
C VAL A 85 4.87 -2.28 9.93
N ILE A 86 3.85 -1.49 9.63
CA ILE A 86 3.64 -0.92 8.31
C ILE A 86 4.21 0.49 8.28
N MET A 87 5.08 0.75 7.31
CA MET A 87 5.68 2.04 7.02
C MET A 87 5.13 2.54 5.68
N ASP A 88 4.46 3.67 5.69
CA ASP A 88 3.92 4.24 4.45
C ASP A 88 3.94 5.77 4.52
N ARG A 89 4.19 6.46 3.40
CA ARG A 89 4.19 7.93 3.34
C ARG A 89 2.81 8.53 3.09
N SER A 90 1.80 7.71 2.76
CA SER A 90 0.44 8.14 2.47
C SER A 90 -0.39 8.39 3.74
N ILE A 91 -0.95 9.59 3.86
CA ILE A 91 -1.90 9.92 4.93
C ILE A 91 -3.22 9.14 4.75
N ARG A 92 -3.61 8.84 3.50
CA ARG A 92 -4.77 7.98 3.24
C ARG A 92 -4.56 6.56 3.75
N MET A 93 -3.34 6.01 3.63
CA MET A 93 -3.00 4.71 4.21
C MET A 93 -3.07 4.74 5.74
N GLU A 94 -2.62 5.83 6.36
CA GLU A 94 -2.78 6.02 7.81
C GLU A 94 -4.26 5.99 8.21
N HIS A 95 -5.10 6.74 7.50
CA HIS A 95 -6.54 6.77 7.74
C HIS A 95 -7.19 5.38 7.56
N PHE A 96 -6.81 4.68 6.49
CA PHE A 96 -7.31 3.33 6.20
C PHE A 96 -7.00 2.39 7.37
N TRP A 97 -5.75 2.35 7.84
CA TRP A 97 -5.36 1.49 8.95
C TRP A 97 -6.00 1.88 10.29
N LYS A 98 -6.13 3.18 10.58
CA LYS A 98 -6.90 3.67 11.74
C LYS A 98 -8.36 3.19 11.72
N SER A 99 -8.94 3.02 10.53
CA SER A 99 -10.32 2.55 10.34
C SER A 99 -10.45 1.02 10.38
N ILE A 100 -9.47 0.30 9.84
CA ILE A 100 -9.46 -1.17 9.77
C ILE A 100 -9.10 -1.82 11.10
N GLN A 101 -8.16 -1.26 11.85
CA GLN A 101 -7.72 -1.80 13.14
C GLN A 101 -8.89 -2.14 14.09
N PRO A 102 -9.85 -1.22 14.38
CA PRO A 102 -10.98 -1.55 15.23
C PRO A 102 -11.94 -2.58 14.61
N ILE A 103 -12.01 -2.69 13.28
CA ILE A 103 -12.80 -3.73 12.60
C ILE A 103 -12.22 -5.11 12.93
N ILE A 104 -10.90 -5.28 12.78
CA ILE A 104 -10.21 -6.56 13.08
C ILE A 104 -10.34 -6.93 14.56
N GLN A 105 -10.11 -5.97 15.46
CA GLN A 105 -10.16 -6.21 16.91
C GLN A 105 -11.57 -6.60 17.39
N LYS A 106 -12.62 -5.95 16.86
CA LYS A 106 -14.00 -6.18 17.32
C LYS A 106 -14.72 -7.33 16.61
N SER A 107 -14.15 -7.85 15.53
CA SER A 107 -14.75 -8.96 14.80
C SER A 107 -14.33 -10.31 15.35
N ASN A 108 -15.30 -11.23 15.39
CA ASN A 108 -15.10 -12.58 15.92
C ASN A 108 -14.76 -13.58 14.81
N THR A 109 -15.10 -13.27 13.56
CA THR A 109 -14.89 -14.16 12.42
C THR A 109 -14.19 -13.44 11.26
N ARG A 110 -13.47 -14.20 10.44
CA ARG A 110 -12.85 -13.70 9.21
C ARG A 110 -13.87 -13.13 8.22
N GLN A 111 -15.08 -13.71 8.16
CA GLN A 111 -16.14 -13.21 7.28
C GLN A 111 -16.63 -11.83 7.72
N GLU A 112 -16.78 -11.58 9.02
CA GLU A 112 -17.15 -10.25 9.49
C GLU A 112 -16.09 -9.19 9.14
N VAL A 113 -14.81 -9.52 9.25
CA VAL A 113 -13.73 -8.60 8.85
C VAL A 113 -13.79 -8.32 7.36
N LEU A 114 -13.94 -9.35 6.53
CA LEU A 114 -14.05 -9.21 5.08
C LEU A 114 -15.21 -8.27 4.70
N GLU A 115 -16.41 -8.54 5.21
CA GLU A 115 -17.60 -7.75 4.88
C GLU A 115 -17.50 -6.31 5.38
N LYS A 116 -17.07 -6.10 6.64
CA LYS A 116 -16.90 -4.74 7.19
C LYS A 116 -15.81 -3.96 6.47
N THR A 117 -14.75 -4.63 6.02
CA THR A 117 -13.69 -4.02 5.21
C THR A 117 -14.22 -3.57 3.86
N LYS A 118 -14.97 -4.43 3.15
CA LYS A 118 -15.61 -4.09 1.87
C LYS A 118 -16.59 -2.92 2.03
N GLN A 119 -17.41 -2.93 3.09
CA GLN A 119 -18.31 -1.83 3.42
C GLN A 119 -17.57 -0.52 3.68
N LEU A 120 -16.49 -0.53 4.46
CA LEU A 120 -15.65 0.64 4.71
C LEU A 120 -15.11 1.20 3.39
N ILE A 121 -14.61 0.32 2.53
CA ILE A 121 -14.01 0.69 1.24
C ILE A 121 -15.03 1.33 0.30
N LEU A 122 -16.22 0.75 0.19
CA LEU A 122 -17.28 1.29 -0.65
C LEU A 122 -17.84 2.62 -0.09
N LYS A 123 -17.88 2.75 1.24
CA LYS A 123 -18.32 3.97 1.94
C LYS A 123 -17.32 5.11 1.76
N GLU A 124 -16.03 4.85 1.98
CA GLU A 124 -14.95 5.83 1.97
C GLU A 124 -14.20 5.87 0.62
N LYS A 125 -14.81 5.34 -0.44
CA LYS A 125 -14.20 5.20 -1.78
C LYS A 125 -13.65 6.50 -2.34
N SER A 126 -14.28 7.64 -2.04
CA SER A 126 -13.75 8.95 -2.45
C SER A 126 -12.44 9.23 -1.73
N ARG A 127 -12.36 9.00 -0.42
CA ARG A 127 -11.13 9.20 0.35
C ARG A 127 -10.00 8.29 -0.12
N TYR A 128 -10.28 7.03 -0.46
CA TYR A 128 -9.23 6.06 -0.83
C TYR A 128 -8.87 6.03 -2.32
N PHE A 129 -9.81 6.39 -3.20
CA PHE A 129 -9.65 6.22 -4.65
C PHE A 129 -10.00 7.48 -5.47
N SER A 130 -10.28 8.63 -4.84
CA SER A 130 -10.27 9.89 -5.58
C SER A 130 -8.85 10.45 -5.62
N GLY A 131 -8.25 10.41 -6.81
CA GLY A 131 -7.10 11.26 -7.10
C GLY A 131 -7.58 12.71 -7.18
N GLY A 132 -6.85 13.65 -6.58
CA GLY A 132 -7.19 15.07 -6.62
C GLY A 132 -7.54 15.54 -8.03
N SER A 133 -8.65 16.27 -8.17
CA SER A 133 -9.09 17.06 -9.34
C SER A 133 -8.89 16.47 -10.75
N CYS A 134 -8.75 15.16 -10.89
CA CYS A 134 -8.55 14.53 -12.18
C CYS A 134 -9.94 14.16 -12.75
N ALA A 135 -10.21 14.45 -14.03
CA ALA A 135 -11.49 14.26 -14.73
C ALA A 135 -12.05 12.80 -14.69
N TYR A 136 -11.34 11.90 -14.03
CA TYR A 136 -11.64 10.50 -13.77
C TYR A 136 -12.45 10.28 -12.48
N CYS A 137 -12.94 11.32 -11.80
CA CYS A 137 -13.69 11.19 -10.55
C CYS A 137 -15.01 10.36 -10.62
N GLN A 138 -15.41 9.88 -11.80
CA GLN A 138 -16.44 8.83 -11.97
C GLN A 138 -15.91 7.38 -11.77
N THR A 139 -14.62 7.18 -11.51
CA THR A 139 -13.99 5.83 -11.43
C THR A 139 -13.83 5.29 -10.02
N SER A 140 -13.90 6.10 -8.96
CA SER A 140 -13.62 5.67 -7.58
C SER A 140 -14.54 4.55 -7.10
N THR A 141 -15.82 4.58 -7.49
CA THR A 141 -16.77 3.47 -7.24
C THR A 141 -16.34 2.20 -7.94
N LYS A 142 -16.04 2.25 -9.25
CA LYS A 142 -15.62 1.06 -10.01
C LYS A 142 -14.31 0.48 -9.49
N ILE A 143 -13.38 1.33 -9.07
CA ILE A 143 -12.11 0.90 -8.48
C ILE A 143 -12.34 0.24 -7.11
N ALA A 144 -13.17 0.85 -6.26
CA ALA A 144 -13.51 0.27 -4.96
C ALA A 144 -14.23 -1.09 -5.10
N GLU A 145 -15.17 -1.19 -6.06
CA GLU A 145 -15.84 -2.45 -6.41
C GLU A 145 -14.85 -3.48 -6.95
N HIS A 146 -13.99 -3.09 -7.88
CA HIS A 146 -12.94 -3.97 -8.40
C HIS A 146 -12.02 -4.47 -7.29
N TYR A 147 -11.65 -3.60 -6.35
CA TYR A 147 -10.85 -4.01 -5.21
C TYR A 147 -11.58 -4.98 -4.29
N CYS A 148 -12.87 -4.77 -4.04
CA CYS A 148 -13.67 -5.74 -3.28
C CYS A 148 -13.69 -7.11 -3.96
N THR A 149 -13.77 -7.15 -5.29
CA THR A 149 -13.64 -8.39 -6.07
C THR A 149 -12.26 -9.03 -5.93
N LEU A 150 -11.18 -8.25 -5.96
CA LEU A 150 -9.82 -8.76 -5.75
C LEU A 150 -9.65 -9.36 -4.34
N LEU A 151 -10.20 -8.72 -3.31
CA LEU A 151 -10.21 -9.27 -1.96
C LEU A 151 -10.94 -10.62 -1.90
N ASP A 152 -12.11 -10.71 -2.51
CA ASP A 152 -12.88 -11.96 -2.56
C ASP A 152 -12.07 -13.06 -3.27
N GLN A 153 -11.38 -12.72 -4.37
CA GLN A 153 -10.52 -13.65 -5.10
C GLN A 153 -9.31 -14.10 -4.27
N GLU A 154 -8.62 -13.20 -3.57
CA GLU A 154 -7.51 -13.58 -2.68
C GLU A 154 -7.97 -14.53 -1.56
N VAL A 155 -9.18 -14.33 -1.03
CA VAL A 155 -9.79 -15.21 -0.02
C VAL A 155 -10.12 -16.57 -0.62
N GLN A 156 -10.78 -16.61 -1.77
CA GLN A 156 -11.17 -17.84 -2.46
C GLN A 156 -9.95 -18.67 -2.90
N ASN A 157 -8.89 -18.01 -3.34
CA ASN A 157 -7.64 -18.65 -3.80
C ASN A 157 -6.73 -19.07 -2.63
N GLY A 158 -7.13 -18.89 -1.38
CA GLY A 158 -6.31 -19.31 -0.24
C GLY A 158 -5.07 -18.45 0.02
N ILE A 159 -4.96 -17.28 -0.62
CA ILE A 159 -3.82 -16.35 -0.48
C ILE A 159 -4.00 -15.51 0.79
N SER A 160 -5.18 -14.91 0.93
CA SER A 160 -5.49 -13.97 2.00
C SER A 160 -5.32 -14.57 3.39
N TRP A 161 -4.94 -13.76 4.37
CA TRP A 161 -5.05 -14.12 5.79
C TRP A 161 -6.49 -14.35 6.26
N LEU A 162 -7.48 -13.87 5.48
CA LEU A 162 -8.91 -14.10 5.69
C LEU A 162 -9.42 -15.39 5.01
N SER A 163 -8.56 -16.17 4.35
CA SER A 163 -8.94 -17.41 3.68
C SER A 163 -9.17 -18.58 4.63
N ASP A 164 -8.60 -18.52 5.84
CA ASP A 164 -8.49 -19.65 6.76
C ASP A 164 -8.56 -19.16 8.22
N ASP A 165 -9.19 -19.95 9.09
CA ASP A 165 -9.41 -19.57 10.49
C ASP A 165 -8.11 -19.52 11.30
N LEU A 166 -7.13 -20.39 11.01
CA LEU A 166 -5.83 -20.35 11.70
C LEU A 166 -5.03 -19.12 11.30
N LYS A 167 -5.03 -18.76 10.00
CA LYS A 167 -4.45 -17.49 9.54
C LYS A 167 -5.12 -16.29 10.19
N PHE A 168 -6.46 -16.29 10.24
CA PHE A 168 -7.23 -15.23 10.88
C PHE A 168 -6.88 -15.06 12.35
N VAL A 169 -6.90 -16.15 13.14
CA VAL A 169 -6.59 -16.11 14.58
C VAL A 169 -5.17 -15.59 14.84
N ARG A 170 -4.19 -15.95 13.99
CA ARG A 170 -2.82 -15.43 14.11
C ARG A 170 -2.76 -13.93 13.94
N ILE A 171 -3.37 -13.40 12.87
CA ILE A 171 -3.38 -11.96 12.64
C ILE A 171 -4.19 -11.25 13.72
N LYS A 172 -5.38 -11.75 14.05
CA LYS A 172 -6.23 -11.19 15.10
C LYS A 172 -5.48 -11.06 16.43
N ARG A 173 -4.68 -12.06 16.81
CA ARG A 173 -3.84 -12.01 18.02
C ARG A 173 -2.90 -10.81 18.04
N ILE A 174 -2.28 -10.43 16.91
CA ILE A 174 -1.38 -9.28 16.81
C ILE A 174 -2.16 -7.98 17.10
N PHE A 175 -3.37 -7.86 16.53
CA PHE A 175 -4.24 -6.71 16.76
C PHE A 175 -4.79 -6.65 18.19
N ASP A 176 -5.22 -7.78 18.75
CA ASP A 176 -5.79 -7.86 20.11
C ASP A 176 -4.72 -7.55 21.18
N HIS A 177 -3.45 -7.89 20.94
CA HIS A 177 -2.35 -7.57 21.84
C HIS A 177 -1.68 -6.21 21.55
N SER A 178 -2.26 -5.37 20.69
CA SER A 178 -1.71 -4.06 20.31
C SER A 178 -0.27 -4.12 19.76
N ARG A 179 0.04 -5.17 19.01
CA ARG A 179 1.35 -5.40 18.35
C ARG A 179 1.36 -5.08 16.86
N PHE A 180 0.31 -4.44 16.39
CA PHE A 180 0.25 -3.83 15.07
C PHE A 180 0.61 -2.34 15.18
N HIS A 181 1.51 -1.88 14.32
CA HIS A 181 1.97 -0.50 14.27
C HIS A 181 1.91 0.03 12.85
N PHE A 182 1.26 1.17 12.66
CA PHE A 182 1.39 1.97 11.44
C PHE A 182 2.29 3.17 11.73
N VAL A 183 3.26 3.42 10.87
CA VAL A 183 4.20 4.54 10.95
C VAL A 183 4.12 5.33 9.66
N LEU A 184 3.65 6.58 9.75
CA LEU A 184 3.65 7.51 8.62
C LEU A 184 5.10 7.95 8.32
N LEU A 185 5.76 7.30 7.37
CA LEU A 185 7.19 7.44 7.10
C LEU A 185 7.50 7.18 5.61
N ASP A 186 8.36 8.04 5.05
CA ASP A 186 8.99 7.76 3.76
C ASP A 186 10.26 6.93 4.00
N ILE A 187 10.34 5.76 3.35
CA ILE A 187 11.47 4.84 3.47
C ILE A 187 12.77 5.41 2.89
N ALA A 188 12.70 6.40 1.99
CA ALA A 188 13.88 7.13 1.52
C ALA A 188 14.38 8.18 2.54
N SER A 189 13.61 8.47 3.60
CA SER A 189 13.99 9.45 4.62
C SER A 189 14.95 8.85 5.66
N LEU A 190 16.25 8.94 5.36
CA LEU A 190 17.33 8.33 6.15
C LEU A 190 17.26 8.66 7.65
N GLU A 191 17.08 9.94 8.01
CA GLU A 191 17.00 10.38 9.41
C GLU A 191 15.81 9.73 10.14
N ARG A 192 14.65 9.69 9.49
CA ARG A 192 13.43 9.15 10.09
C ARG A 192 13.51 7.62 10.23
N VAL A 193 14.07 6.94 9.23
CA VAL A 193 14.30 5.49 9.27
C VAL A 193 15.32 5.12 10.33
N PHE A 194 16.39 5.89 10.48
CA PHE A 194 17.34 5.72 11.58
C PHE A 194 16.65 5.88 12.95
N GLY A 195 15.82 6.91 13.13
CA GLY A 195 15.04 7.08 14.36
C GLY A 195 14.13 5.88 14.65
N LEU A 196 13.46 5.35 13.61
CA LEU A 196 12.62 4.16 13.73
C LEU A 196 13.43 2.91 14.14
N SER A 197 14.61 2.71 13.55
CA SER A 197 15.46 1.56 13.88
C SER A 197 15.97 1.59 15.33
N GLN A 198 16.25 2.79 15.86
CA GLN A 198 16.58 2.95 17.28
C GLN A 198 15.38 2.61 18.18
N GLU A 199 14.17 2.98 17.79
CA GLU A 199 12.97 2.59 18.54
C GLU A 199 12.67 1.09 18.49
N PHE A 200 12.97 0.42 17.38
CA PHE A 200 12.88 -1.04 17.31
C PHE A 200 13.83 -1.70 18.32
N LYS A 201 15.08 -1.24 18.38
CA LYS A 201 16.06 -1.75 19.36
C LYS A 201 15.60 -1.55 20.80
N LYS A 202 15.09 -0.36 21.14
CA LYS A 202 14.56 -0.06 22.49
C LYS A 202 13.38 -0.95 22.88
N ARG A 203 12.55 -1.34 21.91
CA ARG A 203 11.36 -2.19 22.11
C ARG A 203 11.64 -3.69 22.02
N GLY A 204 12.89 -4.09 21.73
CA GLY A 204 13.24 -5.49 21.50
C GLY A 204 12.62 -6.07 20.22
N PHE A 205 12.32 -5.22 19.24
CA PHE A 205 11.85 -5.65 17.93
C PHE A 205 13.06 -6.09 17.09
N THR A 206 13.00 -7.33 16.61
CA THR A 206 14.00 -7.90 15.70
C THR A 206 13.30 -8.21 14.38
N ILE A 207 13.72 -7.56 13.30
CA ILE A 207 13.08 -7.72 11.99
C ILE A 207 13.45 -9.08 11.42
N ASP A 208 12.45 -9.95 11.29
CA ASP A 208 12.54 -11.22 10.58
C ASP A 208 12.48 -11.02 9.07
N SER A 209 11.48 -10.27 8.60
CA SER A 209 11.27 -10.00 7.19
C SER A 209 10.97 -8.53 6.95
N LEU A 210 11.60 -7.95 5.93
CA LEU A 210 11.37 -6.59 5.45
C LEU A 210 10.76 -6.64 4.05
N TYR A 211 9.50 -6.28 3.92
CA TYR A 211 8.80 -6.27 2.64
C TYR A 211 8.78 -4.86 2.02
N LEU A 212 9.32 -4.75 0.81
CA LEU A 212 9.57 -3.47 0.14
C LEU A 212 8.71 -3.29 -1.12
N SER A 213 7.86 -4.26 -1.45
CA SER A 213 7.06 -4.29 -2.68
C SER A 213 7.96 -3.99 -3.90
N ASN A 214 7.56 -3.02 -4.72
CA ASN A 214 8.28 -2.48 -5.87
C ASN A 214 8.72 -1.02 -5.66
N VAL A 215 8.86 -0.58 -4.40
CA VAL A 215 9.17 0.84 -4.08
C VAL A 215 10.46 1.30 -4.72
N GLU A 216 11.47 0.42 -4.81
CA GLU A 216 12.75 0.72 -5.45
C GLU A 216 12.60 1.23 -6.90
N GLU A 217 11.60 0.74 -7.65
CA GLU A 217 11.32 1.17 -9.03
C GLU A 217 10.84 2.63 -9.13
N TYR A 218 10.45 3.22 -8.00
CA TYR A 218 9.90 4.57 -7.90
C TYR A 218 10.78 5.54 -7.12
N ILE A 219 11.91 5.09 -6.60
CA ILE A 219 12.87 5.98 -5.93
C ILE A 219 13.57 6.83 -6.98
N ASN A 220 13.62 8.15 -6.76
CA ASN A 220 14.36 9.05 -7.63
C ASN A 220 15.84 8.67 -7.62
N PRO A 221 16.57 8.79 -8.75
CA PRO A 221 18.00 8.45 -8.80
C PRO A 221 18.83 9.13 -7.70
N ASP A 222 18.52 10.39 -7.39
CA ASP A 222 19.23 11.19 -6.37
C ASP A 222 18.92 10.75 -4.93
N GLU A 223 17.86 9.96 -4.72
CA GLU A 223 17.45 9.43 -3.40
C GLU A 223 17.87 7.97 -3.21
N LYS A 224 18.46 7.34 -4.23
CA LYS A 224 18.74 5.90 -4.22
C LYS A 224 19.71 5.48 -3.10
N ASP A 225 20.75 6.26 -2.87
CA ASP A 225 21.73 5.97 -1.80
C ASP A 225 21.10 6.10 -0.41
N ALA A 226 20.20 7.08 -0.23
CA ALA A 226 19.46 7.26 1.01
C ALA A 226 18.48 6.09 1.24
N TYR A 227 17.77 5.65 0.20
CA TYR A 227 16.92 4.46 0.25
C TYR A 227 17.70 3.20 0.64
N ILE A 228 18.84 2.93 0.00
CA ILE A 228 19.69 1.77 0.31
C ILE A 228 20.13 1.83 1.78
N SER A 229 20.65 2.98 2.21
CA SER A 229 21.10 3.18 3.60
C SER A 229 19.96 3.03 4.62
N SER A 230 18.74 3.44 4.27
CA SER A 230 17.54 3.22 5.09
C SER A 230 17.20 1.74 5.21
N VAL A 231 17.25 0.98 4.12
CA VAL A 231 17.03 -0.47 4.14
C VAL A 231 18.09 -1.16 5.01
N ASP A 232 19.34 -0.72 4.93
CA ASP A 232 20.44 -1.22 5.76
C ASP A 232 20.22 -0.93 7.25
N TYR A 233 19.65 0.23 7.61
CA TYR A 233 19.33 0.51 9.02
C TYR A 233 18.23 -0.39 9.61
N LEU A 234 17.35 -0.90 8.76
CA LEU A 234 16.24 -1.76 9.18
C LEU A 234 16.61 -3.25 9.16
N SER A 235 17.61 -3.64 8.37
CA SER A 235 17.94 -5.05 8.15
C SER A 235 19.18 -5.49 8.92
N SER A 236 19.24 -6.80 9.19
CA SER A 236 20.45 -7.52 9.57
C SER A 236 20.79 -8.55 8.47
N PRO A 237 21.98 -9.17 8.50
CA PRO A 237 22.33 -10.23 7.55
C PRO A 237 21.32 -11.39 7.49
N GLU A 238 20.58 -11.62 8.57
CA GLU A 238 19.56 -12.66 8.68
C GLU A 238 18.17 -12.19 8.21
N THR A 239 17.93 -10.88 8.11
CA THR A 239 16.63 -10.34 7.70
C THR A 239 16.30 -10.75 6.27
N LEU A 240 15.11 -11.30 6.08
CA LEU A 240 14.59 -11.64 4.76
C LEU A 240 14.06 -10.39 4.07
N ILE A 241 14.78 -9.90 3.07
CA ILE A 241 14.28 -8.85 2.17
C ILE A 241 13.31 -9.47 1.16
N VAL A 242 12.09 -8.96 1.11
CA VAL A 242 11.05 -9.41 0.18
C VAL A 242 10.69 -8.26 -0.74
N GLN A 243 11.06 -8.41 -2.01
CA GLN A 243 10.67 -7.52 -3.10
C GLN A 243 9.82 -8.29 -4.11
N THR A 244 8.89 -7.60 -4.76
CA THR A 244 7.89 -8.20 -5.66
C THR A 244 7.87 -7.40 -6.96
N GLN A 245 8.34 -8.03 -8.03
CA GLN A 245 8.51 -7.38 -9.34
C GLN A 245 7.32 -7.58 -10.29
N GLN A 246 6.36 -8.45 -9.97
CA GLN A 246 5.23 -8.78 -10.86
C GLN A 246 3.92 -8.10 -10.42
N ARG A 247 3.31 -7.33 -11.34
CA ARG A 247 2.14 -6.47 -11.07
C ARG A 247 0.94 -6.83 -11.96
N ILE A 248 -0.27 -6.65 -11.43
CA ILE A 248 -1.53 -6.75 -12.19
C ILE A 248 -1.56 -5.75 -13.35
N ASP A 249 -0.91 -4.58 -13.25
CA ASP A 249 -0.90 -3.53 -14.27
C ASP A 249 -0.37 -4.00 -15.64
N GLN A 250 0.44 -5.06 -15.66
CA GLN A 250 0.92 -5.70 -16.90
C GLN A 250 -0.14 -6.63 -17.53
N MET A 251 -1.14 -7.07 -16.76
CA MET A 251 -2.25 -7.94 -17.19
C MET A 251 -3.60 -7.20 -17.33
N THR A 252 -3.81 -6.07 -16.64
CA THR A 252 -5.02 -5.21 -16.74
C THR A 252 -4.94 -4.15 -17.85
N GLN A 253 -3.90 -4.18 -18.69
CA GLN A 253 -3.86 -3.41 -19.93
C GLN A 253 -5.20 -3.45 -20.69
N PRO A 254 -5.94 -4.57 -20.84
CA PRO A 254 -7.21 -4.56 -21.57
C PRO A 254 -8.31 -3.77 -20.86
N VAL A 255 -8.50 -3.92 -19.55
CA VAL A 255 -9.60 -3.26 -18.82
C VAL A 255 -9.29 -1.79 -18.58
N VAL A 256 -8.04 -1.47 -18.22
CA VAL A 256 -7.59 -0.09 -18.04
C VAL A 256 -7.51 0.60 -19.41
N GLN A 257 -6.99 -0.03 -20.47
CA GLN A 257 -7.07 0.55 -21.83
C GLN A 257 -8.48 0.61 -22.39
N GLU A 258 -9.38 -0.34 -22.11
CA GLU A 258 -10.79 -0.28 -22.55
C GLU A 258 -11.52 0.87 -21.86
N ILE A 259 -11.21 1.13 -20.59
CA ILE A 259 -11.72 2.30 -19.86
C ILE A 259 -11.08 3.60 -20.37
N LEU A 260 -9.79 3.59 -20.74
CA LEU A 260 -9.05 4.74 -21.26
C LEU A 260 -9.31 5.04 -22.76
N SER A 261 -9.75 4.06 -23.56
CA SER A 261 -10.02 4.19 -25.00
C SER A 261 -11.46 4.62 -25.30
N ARG A 262 -12.34 4.59 -24.31
CA ARG A 262 -13.66 5.20 -24.40
C ARG A 262 -13.50 6.72 -24.37
N LYS A 263 -13.61 7.36 -25.53
CA LYS A 263 -13.72 8.83 -25.63
C LYS A 263 -14.75 9.32 -24.62
N PRO A 264 -14.48 10.40 -23.87
CA PRO A 264 -15.54 11.04 -23.10
C PRO A 264 -16.70 11.38 -24.05
N PRO A 265 -17.96 11.22 -23.62
CA PRO A 265 -19.09 11.58 -24.46
C PRO A 265 -18.90 13.02 -24.91
N GLU A 266 -18.90 13.24 -26.23
CA GLU A 266 -18.89 14.56 -26.85
C GLU A 266 -20.20 15.26 -26.47
N GLY A 267 -20.21 15.85 -25.28
CA GLY A 267 -21.34 16.58 -24.71
C GLY A 267 -20.95 18.04 -24.53
N ASN A 268 -21.62 18.91 -25.27
CA ASN A 268 -21.49 20.37 -25.34
C ASN A 268 -21.45 21.09 -23.96
N PHE A 269 -20.32 21.03 -23.26
CA PHE A 269 -20.11 21.83 -22.04
C PHE A 269 -19.62 23.26 -22.32
N ARG A 270 -19.32 23.61 -23.58
CA ARG A 270 -18.92 24.98 -23.96
C ARG A 270 -20.08 25.94 -24.30
N GLU A 271 -21.30 25.46 -24.52
CA GLU A 271 -22.41 26.35 -24.93
C GLU A 271 -23.37 26.78 -23.81
N LYS A 272 -23.29 26.21 -22.59
CA LYS A 272 -24.20 26.58 -21.49
C LYS A 272 -23.69 27.65 -20.53
N ARG A 273 -22.42 28.07 -20.60
CA ARG A 273 -21.91 29.19 -19.77
C ARG A 273 -21.98 30.57 -20.43
N LEU A 274 -22.20 30.64 -21.75
CA LEU A 274 -22.28 31.92 -22.48
C LEU A 274 -23.72 32.47 -22.63
N LYS A 275 -24.73 31.82 -22.03
CA LYS A 275 -26.13 32.29 -22.06
C LYS A 275 -26.72 32.65 -20.69
N GLN A 276 -25.91 32.69 -19.62
CA GLN A 276 -26.35 33.14 -18.30
C GLN A 276 -25.70 34.45 -17.83
N ASP A 277 -24.74 35.00 -18.59
CA ASP A 277 -24.17 36.34 -18.32
C ASP A 277 -24.68 37.39 -19.32
N THR A 278 -25.80 37.13 -20.00
CA THR A 278 -26.47 38.12 -20.85
C THR A 278 -27.97 37.87 -20.92
N GLN A 279 -28.65 38.05 -19.77
CA GLN A 279 -30.05 38.46 -19.66
C GLN A 279 -30.40 38.82 -18.22
#